data_AF-A0A8C6XQ44-F1
#
_entry.id   AF-A0A8C6XQ44-F1
#
_cell.length_a   1.000
_cell.length_b   1.000
_cell.length_c   1.000
_cell.angle_alpha   90.00
_cell.angle_beta   90.00
_cell.angle_gamma   90.00
#
_symmetry.space_group_name_H-M   'P 1'
#
loop_
_entity.id
_entity.type
_entity.pdbx_description
1 polymer ?
#
loop_
_entity_poly.entity_id
_entity_poly.type
_entity_poly.pdbx_seq_one_letter_code
_entity_poly.pdbx_strand_id
1 'polypeptide(L)'
;MGEDLPKETEAETKEEDTALIEFYSSFKDLFEFFCLNTTIHGTIRLVCSNSNRMKTAFWALLFLSSFAMLYWQFALIFNQYWAYPVVMSMSVHSEPKMFPAITLCSLNPYRISPVNQDIAKLDNLARETLYNLYGFHIPKNTLENVSIDFSEENPSKVNSSKFHLDRNIALVKMGGKVGFRLCNTTGANCYNKVYISGVDAVQEWYRFHYMNIMSQIPSIIRMSQNNDHIKKLIYSCQYDGEPCRTSDHEHFHHPVYGSCFTLNKNGTDKFWKAFKPGIVYGLSLILKVDQKDHIPLLSTTAGVRVMIHRHNQTPFLEHEGFDIRPGTKSTIGIKQVGLLVSQELEMLAGRFLGL
;
A
#
# COMPACT_ATOMS: atom_id res chain seq x y z
N MET A 1 9.42 -54.42 -86.07
CA MET A 1 9.86 -54.31 -87.48
C MET A 1 10.14 -52.84 -87.71
N GLY A 2 11.36 -52.50 -88.16
CA GLY A 2 11.99 -51.16 -88.17
C GLY A 2 11.16 -50.05 -88.84
N GLU A 3 11.30 -48.81 -88.34
CA GLU A 3 12.24 -47.75 -88.80
C GLU A 3 11.71 -47.01 -90.03
N ASP A 4 11.37 -45.72 -89.87
CA ASP A 4 12.12 -44.62 -90.49
C ASP A 4 11.63 -43.21 -90.05
N LEU A 5 12.61 -42.31 -89.89
CA LEU A 5 12.58 -40.86 -89.64
C LEU A 5 12.38 -40.08 -90.98
N PRO A 6 12.58 -38.74 -91.14
CA PRO A 6 12.31 -37.55 -90.30
C PRO A 6 11.59 -36.40 -91.08
N LYS A 7 11.22 -35.29 -90.40
CA LYS A 7 11.72 -33.93 -90.75
C LYS A 7 11.39 -32.86 -89.70
N GLU A 8 12.44 -32.21 -89.20
CA GLU A 8 12.46 -30.94 -88.45
C GLU A 8 12.29 -29.72 -89.37
N THR A 9 11.81 -28.61 -88.79
CA THR A 9 12.15 -27.18 -89.01
C THR A 9 11.03 -26.36 -88.31
N GLU A 10 11.23 -25.32 -87.50
CA GLU A 10 12.37 -24.53 -87.07
C GLU A 10 11.92 -23.75 -85.82
N ALA A 11 12.86 -23.46 -84.91
CA ALA A 11 12.64 -22.61 -83.75
C ALA A 11 12.96 -21.15 -84.11
N GLU A 12 12.22 -20.19 -83.54
CA GLU A 12 12.81 -18.89 -83.22
C GLU A 12 12.20 -18.31 -81.94
N THR A 13 13.10 -18.02 -81.01
CA THR A 13 12.93 -17.48 -79.66
C THR A 13 13.21 -15.97 -79.62
N LYS A 14 12.74 -15.34 -78.52
CA LYS A 14 13.17 -14.07 -77.88
C LYS A 14 12.19 -12.90 -78.05
N GLU A 15 11.96 -12.02 -77.08
CA GLU A 15 12.75 -11.65 -75.89
C GLU A 15 11.83 -11.02 -74.82
N GLU A 16 12.28 -11.06 -73.57
CA GLU A 16 11.71 -10.37 -72.41
C GLU A 16 11.68 -8.85 -72.61
N ASP A 17 10.69 -8.16 -72.01
CA ASP A 17 10.93 -6.81 -71.52
C ASP A 17 10.34 -6.63 -70.11
N THR A 18 11.27 -6.51 -69.18
CA THR A 18 11.10 -6.14 -67.79
C THR A 18 10.53 -4.73 -67.62
N ALA A 19 9.55 -4.62 -66.72
CA ALA A 19 9.32 -3.48 -65.83
C ALA A 19 9.42 -2.05 -66.43
N LEU A 20 8.35 -1.58 -67.07
CA LEU A 20 7.98 -0.17 -67.05
C LEU A 20 6.89 0.05 -66.00
N ILE A 21 7.20 0.88 -65.01
CA ILE A 21 6.20 1.48 -64.12
C ILE A 21 5.35 2.38 -65.02
N GLU A 22 4.17 1.91 -65.45
CA GLU A 22 3.21 2.71 -66.21
C GLU A 22 2.76 3.90 -65.35
N PHE A 23 3.35 5.07 -65.60
CA PHE A 23 2.77 6.32 -65.15
C PHE A 23 1.59 6.64 -66.08
N TYR A 24 0.37 6.35 -65.62
CA TYR A 24 -0.85 6.77 -66.29
C TYR A 24 -0.85 8.28 -66.50
N SER A 25 -1.03 8.71 -67.74
CA SER A 25 -0.93 10.11 -68.17
C SER A 25 -2.12 10.97 -67.70
N SER A 26 -3.22 10.36 -67.29
CA SER A 26 -4.44 11.01 -66.80
C SER A 26 -5.14 10.17 -65.74
N PHE A 27 -5.73 10.83 -64.73
CA PHE A 27 -6.58 10.17 -63.73
C PHE A 27 -7.72 9.35 -64.36
N LYS A 28 -8.18 9.74 -65.56
CA LYS A 28 -9.25 9.04 -66.26
C LYS A 28 -8.79 7.67 -66.78
N ASP A 29 -7.58 7.60 -67.33
CA ASP A 29 -7.04 6.39 -67.95
C ASP A 29 -6.67 5.35 -66.88
N LEU A 30 -6.17 5.82 -65.73
CA LEU A 30 -5.97 5.00 -64.53
C LEU A 30 -7.29 4.37 -64.05
N PHE A 31 -8.36 5.16 -63.99
CA PHE A 31 -9.67 4.68 -63.55
C PHE A 31 -10.33 3.72 -64.56
N GLU A 32 -10.13 3.93 -65.86
CA GLU A 32 -10.64 3.05 -66.92
C GLU A 32 -9.94 1.69 -66.91
N PHE A 33 -8.61 1.68 -66.74
CA PHE A 33 -7.85 0.45 -66.52
C PHE A 33 -8.30 -0.28 -65.24
N PHE A 34 -8.48 0.45 -64.14
CA PHE A 34 -9.05 -0.13 -62.91
C PHE A 34 -10.44 -0.73 -63.19
N CYS A 35 -11.36 -0.02 -63.87
CA CYS A 35 -12.69 -0.54 -64.21
C CYS A 35 -12.65 -1.90 -64.94
N LEU A 36 -11.66 -2.12 -65.80
CA LEU A 36 -11.56 -3.32 -66.64
C LEU A 36 -10.82 -4.48 -65.94
N ASN A 37 -9.84 -4.17 -65.07
CA ASN A 37 -8.96 -5.19 -64.48
C ASN A 37 -9.18 -5.44 -62.99
N THR A 38 -9.91 -4.57 -62.27
CA THR A 38 -10.24 -4.81 -60.86
C THR A 38 -11.56 -5.55 -60.71
N THR A 39 -11.65 -6.46 -59.74
CA THR A 39 -12.88 -7.20 -59.41
C THR A 39 -13.77 -6.47 -58.41
N ILE A 40 -13.50 -5.19 -58.12
CA ILE A 40 -14.32 -4.38 -57.20
C ILE A 40 -15.63 -4.00 -57.89
N HIS A 41 -16.64 -4.85 -57.73
CA HIS A 41 -17.94 -4.74 -58.40
C HIS A 41 -18.70 -3.42 -58.18
N GLY A 42 -18.42 -2.70 -57.08
CA GLY A 42 -19.08 -1.43 -56.75
C GLY A 42 -18.59 -0.23 -57.57
N THR A 43 -17.28 -0.11 -57.80
CA THR A 43 -16.66 1.05 -58.47
C THR A 43 -16.86 1.01 -59.99
N ILE A 44 -16.86 -0.19 -60.58
CA ILE A 44 -17.12 -0.41 -62.02
C ILE A 44 -18.52 0.09 -62.41
N ARG A 45 -19.54 -0.17 -61.58
CA ARG A 45 -20.93 0.28 -61.81
C ARG A 45 -21.15 1.77 -61.54
N LEU A 46 -20.26 2.41 -60.77
CA LEU A 46 -20.30 3.83 -60.44
C LEU A 46 -19.72 4.70 -61.57
N VAL A 47 -18.57 4.32 -62.12
CA VAL A 47 -17.81 5.17 -63.06
C VAL A 47 -18.06 4.79 -64.52
N CYS A 48 -18.28 3.50 -64.81
CA CYS A 48 -18.36 2.98 -66.19
C CYS A 48 -19.82 2.81 -66.70
N SER A 49 -20.83 3.30 -65.97
CA SER A 49 -22.25 3.30 -66.35
C SER A 49 -22.66 4.61 -67.07
N ASN A 50 -22.45 4.67 -68.39
CA ASN A 50 -22.70 5.88 -69.20
C ASN A 50 -24.18 6.11 -69.58
N SER A 51 -25.06 5.11 -69.45
CA SER A 51 -26.38 5.12 -70.11
C SER A 51 -27.57 5.50 -69.20
N ASN A 52 -27.52 5.31 -67.88
CA ASN A 52 -28.67 5.55 -67.00
C ASN A 52 -28.27 6.17 -65.65
N ARG A 53 -28.42 7.50 -65.51
CA ARG A 53 -28.04 8.26 -64.30
C ARG A 53 -28.70 7.75 -63.01
N MET A 54 -29.92 7.22 -63.07
CA MET A 54 -30.61 6.62 -61.92
C MET A 54 -29.94 5.35 -61.40
N LYS A 55 -29.42 4.49 -62.29
CA LYS A 55 -28.69 3.27 -61.91
C LYS A 55 -27.35 3.63 -61.27
N THR A 56 -26.65 4.59 -61.86
CA THR A 56 -25.39 5.12 -61.32
C THR A 56 -25.58 5.73 -59.93
N ALA A 57 -26.66 6.51 -59.72
CA ALA A 57 -27.00 7.08 -58.41
C ALA A 57 -27.34 6.01 -57.35
N PHE A 58 -28.07 4.97 -57.73
CA PHE A 58 -28.37 3.84 -56.83
C PHE A 58 -27.09 3.11 -56.38
N TRP A 59 -26.19 2.80 -57.31
CA TRP A 59 -24.90 2.16 -56.98
C TRP A 59 -23.99 3.09 -56.18
N ALA A 60 -24.04 4.41 -56.42
CA ALA A 60 -23.32 5.41 -55.63
C ALA A 60 -23.78 5.47 -54.18
N LEU A 61 -25.10 5.43 -53.93
CA LEU A 61 -25.65 5.43 -52.58
C LEU A 61 -25.26 4.17 -51.81
N LEU A 62 -25.32 3.00 -52.45
CA LEU A 62 -24.88 1.74 -51.85
C LEU A 62 -23.39 1.74 -51.54
N PHE A 63 -22.57 2.27 -52.45
CA PHE A 63 -21.13 2.42 -52.25
C PHE A 63 -20.83 3.36 -51.07
N LEU A 64 -21.43 4.55 -51.04
CA LEU A 64 -21.25 5.52 -49.94
C LEU A 64 -21.71 4.96 -48.59
N SER A 65 -22.84 4.24 -48.56
CA SER A 65 -23.35 3.57 -47.36
C SER A 65 -22.37 2.51 -46.86
N SER A 66 -21.80 1.70 -47.75
CA SER A 66 -20.77 0.72 -47.42
C SER A 66 -19.50 1.36 -46.84
N PHE A 67 -19.03 2.48 -47.41
CA PHE A 67 -17.87 3.21 -46.88
C PHE A 67 -18.15 3.85 -45.52
N ALA A 68 -19.32 4.45 -45.34
CA ALA A 68 -19.71 5.02 -44.05
C ALA A 68 -19.79 3.95 -42.94
N MET A 69 -20.35 2.77 -43.24
CA MET A 69 -20.32 1.63 -42.32
C MET A 69 -18.89 1.18 -42.01
N LEU A 70 -17.99 1.15 -43.00
CA LEU A 70 -16.59 0.78 -42.78
C LEU A 70 -15.86 1.77 -41.87
N TYR A 71 -16.00 3.08 -42.09
CA TYR A 71 -15.38 4.10 -41.21
C TYR A 71 -15.98 4.07 -39.81
N TRP A 72 -17.28 3.83 -39.69
CA TRP A 72 -17.93 3.64 -38.39
C TRP A 72 -17.35 2.43 -37.65
N GLN A 73 -17.21 1.28 -38.32
CA GLN A 73 -16.58 0.09 -37.75
C GLN A 73 -15.12 0.33 -37.38
N PHE A 74 -14.36 1.02 -38.22
CA PHE A 74 -12.98 1.39 -37.92
C PHE A 74 -12.90 2.28 -36.67
N ALA A 75 -13.78 3.28 -36.54
CA ALA A 75 -13.84 4.13 -35.34
C ALA A 75 -14.17 3.32 -34.08
N LEU A 76 -15.10 2.36 -34.16
CA LEU A 76 -15.42 1.47 -33.03
C LEU A 76 -14.22 0.62 -32.62
N ILE A 77 -13.54 -0.02 -33.58
CA ILE A 77 -12.37 -0.86 -33.31
C ILE A 77 -11.20 -0.01 -32.79
N PHE A 78 -11.00 1.18 -33.36
CA PHE A 78 -9.96 2.11 -32.91
C PHE A 78 -10.19 2.57 -31.46
N ASN A 79 -11.44 2.89 -31.12
CA ASN A 79 -11.84 3.21 -29.75
C ASN A 79 -11.63 2.02 -28.79
N GLN A 80 -11.94 0.79 -29.23
CA GLN A 80 -11.71 -0.41 -28.43
C GLN A 80 -10.22 -0.71 -28.23
N TYR A 81 -9.37 -0.48 -29.24
CA TYR A 81 -7.93 -0.62 -29.15
C TYR A 81 -7.33 0.36 -28.12
N TRP A 82 -7.76 1.62 -28.14
CA TRP A 82 -7.32 2.65 -27.17
C TRP A 82 -7.98 2.55 -25.80
N ALA A 83 -8.95 1.66 -25.60
CA ALA A 83 -9.61 1.47 -24.31
C ALA A 83 -8.82 0.61 -23.31
N TYR A 84 -7.79 -0.11 -23.76
CA TYR A 84 -6.96 -1.01 -22.94
C TYR A 84 -7.77 -1.87 -21.94
N PRO A 85 -8.73 -2.69 -22.40
CA PRO A 85 -9.59 -3.44 -21.50
C PRO A 85 -8.77 -4.50 -20.73
N VAL A 86 -8.97 -4.57 -19.41
CA VAL A 86 -8.33 -5.55 -18.53
C VAL A 86 -9.30 -6.67 -18.19
N VAL A 87 -8.85 -7.93 -18.26
CA VAL A 87 -9.63 -9.11 -17.86
C VAL A 87 -9.17 -9.55 -16.46
N MET A 88 -10.11 -9.69 -15.53
CA MET A 88 -9.83 -10.15 -14.17
C MET A 88 -10.21 -11.62 -14.02
N SER A 89 -9.29 -12.45 -13.51
CA SER A 89 -9.55 -13.85 -13.16
C SER A 89 -9.28 -14.08 -11.67
N MET A 90 -10.04 -14.98 -11.04
CA MET A 90 -9.89 -15.34 -9.63
C MET A 90 -9.52 -16.82 -9.52
N SER A 91 -8.34 -17.10 -8.94
CA SER A 91 -7.89 -18.45 -8.63
C SER A 91 -7.56 -18.58 -7.14
N VAL A 92 -7.72 -19.77 -6.59
CA VAL A 92 -7.34 -20.10 -5.20
C VAL A 92 -6.25 -21.15 -5.25
N HIS A 93 -5.05 -20.77 -4.82
CA HIS A 93 -3.90 -21.66 -4.75
C HIS A 93 -3.68 -22.13 -3.32
N SER A 94 -3.76 -23.45 -3.11
CA SER A 94 -3.50 -24.09 -1.82
C SER A 94 -2.04 -24.55 -1.75
N GLU A 95 -1.13 -23.59 -1.72
CA GLU A 95 0.31 -23.84 -1.61
C GLU A 95 0.82 -23.42 -0.24
N PRO A 96 1.88 -24.06 0.28
CA PRO A 96 2.54 -23.59 1.49
C PRO A 96 3.01 -22.13 1.33
N LYS A 97 2.45 -21.24 2.15
CA LYS A 97 2.82 -19.82 2.17
C LYS A 97 3.66 -19.53 3.40
N MET A 98 4.48 -18.49 3.32
CA MET A 98 5.19 -18.02 4.49
C MET A 98 4.22 -17.29 5.41
N PHE A 99 4.25 -17.62 6.71
CA PHE A 99 3.43 -16.96 7.71
C PHE A 99 3.77 -15.46 7.73
N PRO A 100 2.77 -14.56 7.82
CA PRO A 100 3.01 -13.12 7.72
C PRO A 100 3.86 -12.60 8.88
N ALA A 101 4.36 -11.37 8.74
CA ALA A 101 4.95 -10.66 9.84
C ALA A 101 3.84 -10.18 10.80
N ILE A 102 4.07 -10.33 12.10
CA ILE A 102 3.12 -9.92 13.13
C ILE A 102 3.79 -8.95 14.09
N THR A 103 3.28 -7.73 14.14
CA THR A 103 3.70 -6.73 15.11
C THR A 103 2.73 -6.70 16.28
N LEU A 104 3.29 -6.76 17.48
CA LEU A 104 2.58 -6.67 18.75
C LEU A 104 3.09 -5.43 19.50
N CYS A 105 2.18 -4.58 19.96
CA CYS A 105 2.51 -3.41 20.73
C CYS A 105 1.66 -3.34 21.99
N SER A 106 2.28 -2.99 23.11
CA SER A 106 1.52 -2.61 24.29
C SER A 106 0.60 -1.41 23.97
N LEU A 107 -0.62 -1.36 24.53
CA LEU A 107 -1.42 -0.13 24.55
C LEU A 107 -1.13 0.74 25.78
N ASN A 108 -0.23 0.27 26.64
CA ASN A 108 0.20 0.95 27.85
C ASN A 108 1.63 1.48 27.63
N PRO A 109 1.78 2.75 27.22
CA PRO A 109 3.08 3.39 27.17
C PRO A 109 3.62 3.54 28.60
N TYR A 110 4.89 3.19 28.79
CA TYR A 110 5.57 3.27 30.08
C TYR A 110 6.58 4.42 30.10
N ARG A 111 6.89 4.89 31.30
CA ARG A 111 7.91 5.92 31.52
C ARG A 111 9.30 5.34 31.26
N ILE A 112 10.02 5.93 30.31
CA ILE A 112 11.42 5.56 30.05
C ILE A 112 12.32 6.43 30.92
N SER A 113 13.32 5.82 31.55
CA SER A 113 14.27 6.48 32.47
C SER A 113 14.83 7.82 31.95
N PRO A 114 15.30 7.96 30.68
CA PRO A 114 15.92 9.20 30.20
C PRO A 114 15.00 10.44 30.21
N VAL A 115 13.69 10.24 30.07
CA VAL A 115 12.70 11.33 29.98
C VAL A 115 11.73 11.35 31.15
N ASN A 116 11.92 10.49 32.15
CA ASN A 116 11.00 10.35 33.27
C ASN A 116 10.80 11.67 34.03
N GLN A 117 11.86 12.46 34.19
CA GLN A 117 11.80 13.78 34.83
C GLN A 117 10.96 14.78 34.02
N ASP A 118 11.06 14.77 32.70
CA ASP A 118 10.30 15.69 31.84
C ASP A 118 8.83 15.30 31.75
N ILE A 119 8.54 14.00 31.71
CA ILE A 119 7.16 13.48 31.83
C ILE A 119 6.56 13.89 33.18
N ALA A 120 7.30 13.78 34.28
CA ALA A 120 6.82 14.21 35.60
C ALA A 120 6.49 15.72 35.65
N LYS A 121 7.28 16.57 34.98
CA LYS A 121 6.95 18.01 34.83
C LYS A 121 5.65 18.21 34.05
N LEU A 122 5.45 17.45 32.97
CA LEU A 122 4.22 17.48 32.18
C LEU A 122 3.00 17.03 32.99
N ASP A 123 3.14 15.98 33.81
CA ASP A 123 2.07 15.50 34.70
C ASP A 123 1.66 16.56 35.73
N ASN A 124 2.63 17.29 36.27
CA ASN A 124 2.35 18.40 37.18
C ASN A 124 1.60 19.53 36.48
N LEU A 125 2.01 19.90 35.26
CA LEU A 125 1.30 20.90 34.45
C LEU A 125 -0.12 20.44 34.10
N ALA A 126 -0.30 19.16 33.76
CA ALA A 126 -1.61 18.59 33.48
C ALA A 126 -2.52 18.66 34.71
N ARG A 127 -1.99 18.34 35.90
CA ARG A 127 -2.72 18.44 37.17
C ARG A 127 -3.18 19.86 37.46
N GLU A 128 -2.29 20.84 37.35
CA GLU A 128 -2.63 22.26 37.54
C GLU A 128 -3.71 22.71 36.54
N THR A 129 -3.58 22.30 35.29
CA THR A 129 -4.53 22.64 34.21
C THR A 129 -5.92 22.04 34.47
N LEU A 130 -5.98 20.77 34.87
CA LEU A 130 -7.25 20.09 35.19
C LEU A 130 -7.95 20.68 36.41
N TYR A 131 -7.17 21.07 37.43
CA TYR A 131 -7.70 21.78 38.58
C TYR A 131 -8.28 23.14 38.19
N ASN A 132 -7.55 23.94 37.41
CA ASN A 132 -7.99 25.27 37.00
C ASN A 132 -9.21 25.26 36.08
N LEU A 133 -9.32 24.27 35.18
CA LEU A 133 -10.43 24.18 34.21
C LEU A 133 -11.68 23.51 34.77
N TYR A 134 -11.51 22.47 35.57
CA TYR A 134 -12.61 21.59 36.00
C TYR A 134 -12.76 21.45 37.52
N GLY A 135 -11.87 22.05 38.32
CA GLY A 135 -11.85 21.86 39.78
C GLY A 135 -11.47 20.45 40.22
N PHE A 136 -10.84 19.66 39.34
CA PHE A 136 -10.54 18.25 39.60
C PHE A 136 -9.26 18.09 40.43
N HIS A 137 -9.39 17.53 41.64
CA HIS A 137 -8.25 17.23 42.51
C HIS A 137 -7.67 15.84 42.23
N ILE A 138 -6.46 15.80 41.68
CA ILE A 138 -5.71 14.55 41.48
C ILE A 138 -4.75 14.35 42.68
N PRO A 139 -4.89 13.26 43.47
CA PRO A 139 -3.99 12.95 44.57
C PRO A 139 -2.53 12.79 44.12
N LYS A 140 -1.58 13.31 44.90
CA LYS A 140 -0.13 13.20 44.61
C LYS A 140 0.39 11.75 44.68
N ASN A 141 -0.21 10.90 45.50
CA ASN A 141 0.23 9.52 45.80
C ASN A 141 0.26 8.52 44.63
N THR A 142 -0.19 8.89 43.42
CA THR A 142 -0.30 7.94 42.30
C THR A 142 0.95 7.94 41.39
N LEU A 143 1.92 8.82 41.62
CA LEU A 143 3.10 8.99 40.74
C LEU A 143 4.47 9.03 41.45
N GLU A 144 4.50 8.97 42.78
CA GLU A 144 5.73 9.22 43.57
C GLU A 144 6.41 7.95 44.14
N ASN A 145 5.88 6.75 43.90
CA ASN A 145 6.55 5.50 44.34
C ASN A 145 7.81 5.13 43.52
N VAL A 146 8.39 6.08 42.79
CA VAL A 146 9.75 5.96 42.26
C VAL A 146 10.67 6.80 43.14
N SER A 147 10.92 6.29 44.35
CA SER A 147 12.10 6.66 45.11
C SER A 147 13.33 6.20 44.32
N ILE A 148 13.91 7.11 43.53
CA ILE A 148 15.18 6.85 42.85
C ILE A 148 16.28 7.02 43.91
N ASP A 149 16.81 5.90 44.37
CA ASP A 149 18.08 5.82 45.09
C ASP A 149 19.21 6.15 44.10
N PHE A 150 19.88 7.29 44.32
CA PHE A 150 21.07 7.69 43.58
C PHE A 150 22.30 7.43 44.45
N SER A 151 22.77 6.20 44.40
CA SER A 151 24.08 5.81 44.90
C SER A 151 24.75 4.98 43.81
N GLU A 152 25.96 5.39 43.42
CA GLU A 152 26.90 4.73 42.48
C GLU A 152 26.95 5.22 41.00
N GLU A 153 27.80 6.24 40.84
CA GLU A 153 28.96 6.30 39.91
C GLU A 153 28.78 6.11 38.39
N ASN A 154 28.67 7.23 37.66
CA ASN A 154 29.73 7.80 36.80
C ASN A 154 29.12 8.66 35.66
N PRO A 155 29.34 9.98 35.62
CA PRO A 155 28.75 10.87 34.62
C PRO A 155 29.66 11.00 33.40
N SER A 156 29.66 10.02 32.51
CA SER A 156 30.25 10.16 31.16
C SER A 156 29.19 10.56 30.13
N LYS A 157 29.03 11.88 30.00
CA LYS A 157 28.59 12.64 28.81
C LYS A 157 27.47 12.02 27.94
N VAL A 158 26.22 12.28 28.33
CA VAL A 158 25.16 12.56 27.36
C VAL A 158 24.77 14.02 27.56
N ASN A 159 25.13 14.89 26.61
CA ASN A 159 24.59 16.24 26.53
C ASN A 159 23.09 16.12 26.25
N SER A 160 22.28 15.91 27.30
CA SER A 160 20.84 16.01 27.18
C SER A 160 20.50 17.47 26.93
N SER A 161 19.98 17.76 25.75
CA SER A 161 19.25 18.99 25.52
C SER A 161 18.25 19.17 26.66
N LYS A 162 18.41 20.21 27.47
CA LYS A 162 17.52 20.49 28.59
C LYS A 162 16.13 20.82 28.03
N PHE A 163 15.22 19.84 27.95
CA PHE A 163 13.84 20.07 27.50
C PHE A 163 13.23 21.21 28.30
N HIS A 164 12.75 22.23 27.60
CA HIS A 164 11.98 23.31 28.19
C HIS A 164 10.51 23.12 27.81
N LEU A 165 9.72 22.66 28.78
CA LEU A 165 8.27 22.55 28.61
C LEU A 165 7.67 23.94 28.39
N ASP A 166 7.08 24.18 27.21
CA ASP A 166 6.41 25.44 26.92
C ASP A 166 5.07 25.53 27.66
N ARG A 167 5.08 26.24 28.78
CA ARG A 167 3.90 26.47 29.63
C ARG A 167 2.87 27.40 28.96
N ASN A 168 3.22 28.10 27.89
CA ASN A 168 2.28 28.98 27.18
C ASN A 168 1.25 28.18 26.37
N ILE A 169 1.57 26.94 26.01
CA ILE A 169 0.66 26.02 25.35
C ILE A 169 -0.16 25.30 26.43
N ALA A 170 -1.08 26.04 27.04
CA ALA A 170 -2.01 25.54 28.06
C ALA A 170 -3.41 25.31 27.47
N LEU A 171 -4.18 24.41 28.09
CA LEU A 171 -5.59 24.25 27.76
C LEU A 171 -6.38 25.45 28.30
N VAL A 172 -7.25 26.00 27.46
CA VAL A 172 -8.09 27.15 27.74
C VAL A 172 -9.54 26.89 27.33
N LYS A 173 -10.47 27.51 28.04
CA LYS A 173 -11.90 27.48 27.71
C LYS A 173 -12.18 28.48 26.60
N MET A 174 -12.78 28.02 25.50
CA MET A 174 -13.08 28.80 24.30
C MET A 174 -14.56 28.66 23.94
N GLY A 175 -15.42 29.52 24.52
CA GLY A 175 -16.84 29.56 24.16
C GLY A 175 -17.59 28.24 24.41
N GLY A 176 -17.39 27.63 25.57
CA GLY A 176 -18.00 26.34 25.94
C GLY A 176 -17.25 25.11 25.42
N LYS A 177 -16.27 25.29 24.53
CA LYS A 177 -15.31 24.25 24.11
C LYS A 177 -14.01 24.38 24.91
N VAL A 178 -13.16 23.37 24.84
CA VAL A 178 -11.82 23.39 25.44
C VAL A 178 -10.79 23.10 24.36
N GLY A 179 -9.68 23.82 24.38
CA GLY A 179 -8.65 23.71 23.35
C GLY A 179 -7.36 24.38 23.76
N PHE A 180 -6.38 24.37 22.86
CA PHE A 180 -5.12 25.06 23.04
C PHE A 180 -4.73 25.80 21.76
N ARG A 181 -3.98 26.89 21.93
CA ARG A 181 -3.56 27.78 20.85
C ARG A 181 -2.10 27.51 20.51
N LEU A 182 -1.83 27.32 19.23
CA LEU A 182 -0.49 27.17 18.67
C LEU A 182 -0.17 28.42 17.88
N CYS A 183 0.97 29.04 18.15
CA CYS A 183 1.39 30.27 17.49
C CYS A 183 2.75 30.08 16.81
N ASN A 184 2.98 30.84 15.73
CA ASN A 184 4.31 30.99 15.18
C ASN A 184 5.22 31.76 16.17
N THR A 185 6.54 31.75 15.93
CA THR A 185 7.58 32.43 16.73
C THR A 185 7.31 33.91 16.96
N THR A 186 6.66 34.58 16.02
CA THR A 186 6.31 36.01 16.11
C THR A 186 5.00 36.27 16.86
N GLY A 187 4.24 35.22 17.23
CA GLY A 187 2.91 35.34 17.85
C GLY A 187 1.80 35.88 16.93
N ALA A 188 2.13 36.26 15.69
CA ALA A 188 1.21 36.93 14.78
C ALA A 188 0.17 35.98 14.15
N ASN A 189 0.58 34.78 13.76
CA ASN A 189 -0.31 33.76 13.21
C ASN A 189 -0.49 32.64 14.23
N CYS A 190 -1.74 32.44 14.67
CA CYS A 190 -2.07 31.43 15.63
C CYS A 190 -3.28 30.60 15.21
N TYR A 191 -3.16 29.30 15.44
CA TYR A 191 -4.16 28.30 15.17
C TYR A 191 -4.72 27.74 16.48
N ASN A 192 -6.05 27.67 16.59
CA ASN A 192 -6.73 27.15 17.77
C ASN A 192 -7.20 25.72 17.50
N LYS A 193 -6.66 24.74 18.24
CA LYS A 193 -7.14 23.36 18.21
C LYS A 193 -8.20 23.21 19.30
N VAL A 194 -9.48 23.11 18.91
CA VAL A 194 -10.64 23.08 19.82
C VAL A 194 -11.35 21.75 19.77
N TYR A 195 -11.82 21.28 20.92
CA TYR A 195 -12.54 20.02 21.08
C TYR A 195 -13.86 20.24 21.81
N ILE A 196 -14.82 19.37 21.50
CA ILE A 196 -16.13 19.35 22.14
C ILE A 196 -16.02 18.64 23.51
N SER A 197 -15.27 17.54 23.56
CA SER A 197 -15.02 16.77 24.78
C SER A 197 -13.79 17.29 25.52
N GLY A 198 -13.93 17.48 26.83
CA GLY A 198 -12.81 17.80 27.71
C GLY A 198 -11.78 16.67 27.81
N VAL A 199 -12.22 15.42 27.68
CA VAL A 199 -11.35 14.23 27.70
C VAL A 199 -10.45 14.23 26.47
N ASP A 200 -11.04 14.40 25.29
CA ASP A 200 -10.30 14.44 24.02
C ASP A 200 -9.33 15.62 23.99
N ALA A 201 -9.75 16.78 24.51
CA ALA A 201 -8.90 17.96 24.63
C ALA A 201 -7.64 17.69 25.46
N VAL A 202 -7.82 17.06 26.63
CA VAL A 202 -6.73 16.75 27.57
C VAL A 202 -5.80 15.69 26.98
N GLN A 203 -6.36 14.62 26.40
CA GLN A 203 -5.57 13.55 25.78
C GLN A 203 -4.72 14.08 24.62
N GLU A 204 -5.31 14.86 23.71
CA GLU A 204 -4.59 15.38 22.55
C GLU A 204 -3.55 16.45 22.94
N TRP A 205 -3.85 17.27 23.93
CA TRP A 205 -2.88 18.23 24.48
C TRP A 205 -1.71 17.53 25.17
N TYR A 206 -1.99 16.49 25.96
CA TYR A 206 -0.94 15.70 26.62
C TYR A 206 -0.10 14.96 25.58
N ARG A 207 -0.73 14.35 24.56
CA ARG A 207 -0.07 13.69 23.43
C ARG A 207 0.87 14.65 22.69
N PHE A 208 0.44 15.89 22.43
CA PHE A 208 1.26 16.90 21.78
C PHE A 208 2.57 17.17 22.53
N HIS A 209 2.49 17.44 23.84
CA HIS A 209 3.68 17.67 24.68
C HIS A 209 4.55 16.43 24.81
N TYR A 210 3.93 15.27 24.98
CA TYR A 210 4.62 13.99 25.09
C TYR A 210 5.45 13.66 23.83
N MET A 211 4.92 13.92 22.63
CA MET A 211 5.68 13.73 21.39
C MET A 211 6.91 14.63 21.31
N ASN A 212 6.80 15.88 21.77
CA ASN A 212 7.96 16.79 21.82
C ASN A 212 9.02 16.26 22.79
N ILE A 213 8.63 15.73 23.96
CA ILE A 213 9.55 15.10 24.92
C ILE A 213 10.24 13.88 24.29
N MET A 214 9.47 12.98 23.67
CA MET A 214 10.01 11.76 23.08
C MET A 214 10.93 12.02 21.89
N SER A 215 10.73 13.12 21.15
CA SER A 215 11.59 13.51 20.04
C SER A 215 13.04 13.82 20.43
N GLN A 216 13.29 14.13 21.71
CA GLN A 216 14.63 14.40 22.22
C GLN A 216 15.47 13.15 22.43
N ILE A 217 14.83 11.98 22.49
CA ILE A 217 15.54 10.72 22.65
C ILE A 217 16.19 10.39 21.31
N PRO A 218 17.53 10.26 21.24
CA PRO A 218 18.17 9.77 20.03
C PRO A 218 17.58 8.40 19.69
N SER A 219 17.21 8.18 18.42
CA SER A 219 16.84 6.85 17.90
C SER A 219 17.92 5.78 18.14
N ILE A 220 19.14 6.24 18.46
CA ILE A 220 20.35 5.46 18.77
C ILE A 220 20.41 4.99 20.23
N ILE A 221 19.51 5.43 21.13
CA ILE A 221 19.28 4.63 22.34
C ILE A 221 18.67 3.32 21.83
N ARG A 222 19.54 2.36 21.52
CA ARG A 222 19.27 0.94 21.66
C ARG A 222 18.74 0.85 23.09
N MET A 223 17.43 0.98 23.26
CA MET A 223 16.75 0.57 24.48
C MET A 223 17.19 -0.87 24.61
N SER A 224 18.19 -1.04 25.48
CA SER A 224 19.20 -2.07 25.40
C SER A 224 18.55 -3.42 25.18
N GLN A 225 19.29 -4.29 24.50
CA GLN A 225 19.09 -5.73 24.35
C GLN A 225 18.88 -6.45 25.69
N ASN A 226 17.84 -6.11 26.43
CA ASN A 226 17.43 -6.83 27.60
C ASN A 226 16.26 -7.70 27.18
N ASN A 227 16.53 -9.00 27.10
CA ASN A 227 15.54 -10.07 27.06
C ASN A 227 14.38 -9.85 28.05
N ASP A 228 14.57 -9.04 29.09
CA ASP A 228 13.54 -8.63 30.04
C ASP A 228 12.38 -7.84 29.43
N HIS A 229 12.59 -6.97 28.42
CA HIS A 229 11.48 -6.22 27.82
C HIS A 229 10.57 -7.12 26.96
N ILE A 230 11.13 -8.16 26.34
CA ILE A 230 10.37 -9.15 25.57
C ILE A 230 9.51 -9.99 26.50
N LYS A 231 10.12 -10.49 27.60
CA LYS A 231 9.42 -11.23 28.66
C LYS A 231 8.34 -10.40 29.36
N LYS A 232 8.37 -9.06 29.25
CA LYS A 232 7.31 -8.19 29.78
C LYS A 232 6.03 -8.24 28.95
N LEU A 233 6.10 -8.42 27.62
CA LEU A 233 4.91 -8.48 26.75
C LEU A 233 4.55 -9.90 26.31
N ILE A 234 5.52 -10.69 25.84
CA ILE A 234 5.29 -12.06 25.35
C ILE A 234 5.67 -13.04 26.46
N TYR A 235 4.65 -13.65 27.08
CA TYR A 235 4.84 -14.64 28.13
C TYR A 235 5.11 -16.04 27.55
N SER A 236 4.41 -16.42 26.49
CA SER A 236 4.61 -17.68 25.77
C SER A 236 4.40 -17.47 24.27
N CYS A 237 5.23 -18.13 23.46
CA CYS A 237 5.14 -18.12 22.00
C CYS A 237 5.37 -19.54 21.48
N GLN A 238 4.43 -20.03 20.68
CA GLN A 238 4.53 -21.31 19.99
C GLN A 238 4.04 -21.15 18.55
N TYR A 239 4.71 -21.79 17.61
CA TYR A 239 4.29 -21.88 16.22
C TYR A 239 4.42 -23.32 15.78
N ASP A 240 3.36 -23.86 15.17
CA ASP A 240 3.30 -25.27 14.76
C ASP A 240 3.56 -26.28 15.90
N GLY A 241 3.14 -25.92 17.12
CA GLY A 241 3.38 -26.70 18.34
C GLY A 241 4.79 -26.57 18.96
N GLU A 242 5.71 -25.92 18.25
CA GLU A 242 7.11 -25.74 18.69
C GLU A 242 7.35 -24.34 19.28
N PRO A 243 8.20 -24.19 20.31
CA PRO A 243 8.49 -22.88 20.91
C PRO A 243 9.23 -21.96 19.93
N CYS A 244 8.81 -20.69 19.85
CA CYS A 244 9.48 -19.68 19.02
C CYS A 244 10.89 -19.36 19.56
N ARG A 245 11.85 -19.02 18.69
CA ARG A 245 13.21 -18.68 19.14
C ARG A 245 13.32 -17.20 19.53
N THR A 246 14.22 -16.89 20.47
CA THR A 246 14.44 -15.51 20.95
C THR A 246 15.13 -14.61 19.92
N SER A 247 15.65 -15.14 18.82
CA SER A 247 16.20 -14.38 17.70
C SER A 247 15.15 -13.86 16.71
N ASP A 248 13.90 -14.33 16.83
CA ASP A 248 12.92 -14.22 15.74
C ASP A 248 12.04 -12.97 15.86
N HIS A 249 12.37 -12.07 16.79
CA HIS A 249 11.65 -10.84 17.03
C HIS A 249 12.57 -9.61 16.98
N GLU A 250 12.09 -8.57 16.31
CA GLU A 250 12.72 -7.26 16.32
C GLU A 250 11.95 -6.33 17.26
N HIS A 251 12.66 -5.75 18.24
CA HIS A 251 12.09 -4.74 19.12
C HIS A 251 12.28 -3.34 18.54
N PHE A 252 11.23 -2.53 18.61
CA PHE A 252 11.30 -1.10 18.36
C PHE A 252 10.36 -0.36 19.30
N HIS A 253 10.63 0.93 19.52
CA HIS A 253 9.77 1.79 20.33
C HIS A 253 8.87 2.62 19.42
N HIS A 254 7.55 2.51 19.59
CA HIS A 254 6.57 3.37 18.96
C HIS A 254 6.25 4.55 19.88
N PRO A 255 6.32 5.81 19.42
CA PRO A 255 6.08 6.97 20.27
C PRO A 255 4.72 6.95 20.98
N VAL A 256 3.66 6.48 20.34
CA VAL A 256 2.32 6.42 20.97
C VAL A 256 2.11 5.17 21.83
N TYR A 257 2.61 4.02 21.39
CA TYR A 257 2.23 2.70 21.91
C TYR A 257 3.34 2.09 22.80
N GLY A 258 4.51 2.70 22.88
CA GLY A 258 5.61 2.20 23.67
C GLY A 258 6.34 1.05 22.98
N SER A 259 6.70 0.00 23.73
CA SER A 259 7.47 -1.13 23.19
C SER A 259 6.64 -2.03 22.27
N CYS A 260 7.19 -2.26 21.09
CA CYS A 260 6.64 -3.10 20.04
C CYS A 260 7.61 -4.19 19.63
N PHE A 261 7.07 -5.32 19.20
CA PHE A 261 7.83 -6.49 18.75
C PHE A 261 7.25 -7.00 17.43
N THR A 262 8.10 -7.19 16.43
CA THR A 262 7.71 -7.79 15.15
C THR A 262 8.28 -9.19 15.04
N LEU A 263 7.40 -10.18 14.97
CA LEU A 263 7.70 -11.58 14.69
C LEU A 263 7.82 -11.81 13.19
N ASN A 264 8.79 -12.62 12.78
CA ASN A 264 9.01 -13.01 11.39
C ASN A 264 9.04 -11.82 10.41
N LYS A 265 9.78 -10.74 10.74
CA LYS A 265 9.83 -9.53 9.90
C LYS A 265 10.35 -9.81 8.49
N ASN A 266 11.42 -10.61 8.36
CA ASN A 266 12.12 -10.79 7.08
C ASN A 266 11.48 -11.85 6.18
N GLY A 267 10.75 -12.81 6.75
CA GLY A 267 10.17 -13.90 5.96
C GLY A 267 11.24 -14.74 5.24
N THR A 268 12.30 -15.13 5.94
CA THR A 268 13.36 -15.98 5.36
C THR A 268 13.47 -17.33 6.06
N ASP A 269 13.10 -17.43 7.33
CA ASP A 269 13.20 -18.67 8.09
C ASP A 269 12.07 -19.64 7.70
N LYS A 270 12.46 -20.87 7.36
CA LYS A 270 11.55 -21.97 7.03
C LYS A 270 10.69 -22.40 8.22
N PHE A 271 11.12 -22.12 9.45
CA PHE A 271 10.32 -22.35 10.66
C PHE A 271 8.93 -21.73 10.53
N TRP A 272 8.82 -20.51 9.98
CA TRP A 272 7.56 -19.80 9.81
C TRP A 272 6.78 -20.19 8.54
N LYS A 273 7.09 -21.30 7.89
CA LYS A 273 6.36 -21.73 6.69
C LYS A 273 5.08 -22.44 7.10
N ALA A 274 3.94 -21.96 6.61
CA ALA A 274 2.63 -22.55 6.90
C ALA A 274 2.31 -23.63 5.87
N PHE A 275 2.47 -24.89 6.26
CA PHE A 275 2.16 -26.04 5.40
C PHE A 275 0.72 -26.53 5.52
N LYS A 276 0.10 -26.34 6.68
CA LYS A 276 -1.25 -26.82 6.99
C LYS A 276 -2.09 -25.70 7.61
N PRO A 277 -3.35 -25.53 7.20
CA PRO A 277 -4.27 -24.65 7.90
C PRO A 277 -4.73 -25.29 9.20
N GLY A 278 -4.98 -24.48 10.24
CA GLY A 278 -5.52 -24.94 11.51
C GLY A 278 -4.96 -24.16 12.70
N ILE A 279 -5.71 -24.12 13.81
CA ILE A 279 -5.31 -23.36 15.00
C ILE A 279 -4.07 -23.96 15.66
N VAL A 280 -3.93 -25.29 15.64
CA VAL A 280 -2.78 -26.02 16.22
C VAL A 280 -1.48 -25.75 15.46
N TYR A 281 -1.58 -25.54 14.15
CA TYR A 281 -0.45 -25.28 13.27
C TYR A 281 -0.13 -23.78 13.11
N GLY A 282 -0.90 -22.91 13.79
CA GLY A 282 -0.75 -21.46 13.73
C GLY A 282 0.18 -20.92 14.83
N LEU A 283 0.21 -19.60 14.92
CA LEU A 283 0.87 -18.90 16.02
C LEU A 283 -0.04 -18.86 17.26
N SER A 284 0.48 -19.34 18.39
CA SER A 284 -0.14 -19.28 19.70
C SER A 284 0.69 -18.39 20.62
N LEU A 285 0.07 -17.34 21.15
CA LEU A 285 0.71 -16.36 22.02
C LEU A 285 -0.05 -16.26 23.34
N ILE A 286 0.70 -16.20 24.44
CA ILE A 286 0.21 -15.72 25.73
C ILE A 286 0.90 -14.38 25.99
N LEU A 287 0.10 -13.33 26.11
CA LEU A 287 0.58 -11.96 26.25
C LEU A 287 0.35 -11.46 27.67
N LYS A 288 1.33 -10.75 28.21
CA LYS A 288 1.26 -10.08 29.50
C LYS A 288 1.14 -8.58 29.25
N VAL A 289 0.07 -7.98 29.74
CA VAL A 289 -0.13 -6.53 29.72
C VAL A 289 0.13 -6.01 31.11
N ASP A 290 1.22 -5.28 31.30
CA ASP A 290 1.49 -4.62 32.56
C ASP A 290 0.64 -3.35 32.68
N GLN A 291 -0.03 -3.19 33.82
CA GLN A 291 -0.84 -2.00 34.12
C GLN A 291 -0.13 -1.09 35.13
N LYS A 292 0.97 -1.55 35.72
CA LYS A 292 1.80 -0.75 36.62
C LYS A 292 2.59 0.27 35.80
N ASP A 293 2.73 1.49 36.31
CA ASP A 293 3.49 2.59 35.69
C ASP A 293 2.95 3.13 34.36
N HIS A 294 1.66 2.87 34.08
CA HIS A 294 0.93 3.41 32.93
C HIS A 294 0.77 4.93 32.98
N ILE A 295 0.71 5.58 31.82
CA ILE A 295 0.47 7.02 31.68
C ILE A 295 -1.01 7.26 31.31
N PRO A 296 -1.91 7.50 32.29
CA PRO A 296 -3.36 7.53 32.06
C PRO A 296 -3.83 8.71 31.20
N LEU A 297 -3.04 9.79 31.13
CA LEU A 297 -3.34 10.96 30.30
C LEU A 297 -2.98 10.77 28.83
N LEU A 298 -2.16 9.76 28.51
CA LEU A 298 -1.74 9.45 27.14
C LEU A 298 -2.53 8.30 26.53
N SER A 299 -2.83 7.27 27.32
CA SER A 299 -3.66 6.15 26.88
C SER A 299 -4.66 5.81 28.00
N THR A 300 -5.90 5.55 27.64
CA THR A 300 -6.96 5.14 28.57
C THR A 300 -7.35 3.67 28.40
N THR A 301 -6.69 2.99 27.45
CA THR A 301 -7.00 1.63 27.04
C THR A 301 -5.88 0.69 27.45
N ALA A 302 -6.23 -0.39 28.14
CA ALA A 302 -5.30 -1.48 28.40
C ALA A 302 -5.51 -2.62 27.39
N GLY A 303 -4.41 -3.13 26.83
CA GLY A 303 -4.46 -4.23 25.87
C GLY A 303 -3.18 -4.32 25.03
N VAL A 304 -3.27 -5.11 23.97
CA VAL A 304 -2.20 -5.24 22.98
C VAL A 304 -2.78 -4.91 21.62
N ARG A 305 -2.13 -3.99 20.90
CA ARG A 305 -2.40 -3.74 19.49
C ARG A 305 -1.64 -4.75 18.65
N VAL A 306 -2.33 -5.41 17.76
CA VAL A 306 -1.79 -6.42 16.84
C VAL A 306 -1.95 -5.94 15.41
N MET A 307 -0.89 -6.06 14.63
CA MET A 307 -0.90 -5.76 13.19
C MET A 307 -0.31 -6.96 12.44
N ILE A 308 -1.01 -7.39 11.40
CA ILE A 308 -0.58 -8.46 10.50
C ILE A 308 -0.20 -7.80 9.18
N HIS A 309 1.06 -7.94 8.77
CA HIS A 309 1.57 -7.21 7.60
C HIS A 309 2.53 -8.07 6.77
N ARG A 310 2.93 -7.54 5.61
CA ARG A 310 3.88 -8.21 4.72
C ARG A 310 5.30 -8.15 5.30
N HIS A 311 6.14 -9.08 4.90
CA HIS A 311 7.56 -9.09 5.24
C HIS A 311 8.26 -7.83 4.71
N ASN A 312 9.32 -7.39 5.40
CA ASN A 312 10.11 -6.19 5.08
C ASN A 312 9.30 -4.89 4.97
N GLN A 313 8.07 -4.86 5.48
CA GLN A 313 7.24 -3.66 5.57
C GLN A 313 7.34 -3.05 6.97
N THR A 314 7.44 -1.73 7.05
CA THR A 314 7.33 -1.00 8.32
C THR A 314 5.88 -1.06 8.81
N PRO A 315 5.64 -1.41 10.10
CA PRO A 315 4.28 -1.54 10.62
C PRO A 315 3.64 -0.16 10.90
N PHE A 316 2.57 0.16 10.17
CA PHE A 316 1.74 1.37 10.38
C PHE A 316 0.60 1.10 11.36
N LEU A 317 0.94 1.04 12.64
CA LEU A 317 0.03 0.62 13.73
C LEU A 317 -1.20 1.51 13.92
N GLU A 318 -1.11 2.79 13.57
CA GLU A 318 -2.21 3.76 13.73
C GLU A 318 -3.37 3.54 12.74
N HIS A 319 -3.12 2.82 11.63
CA HIS A 319 -4.10 2.65 10.55
C HIS A 319 -4.55 1.20 10.36
N GLU A 320 -3.64 0.22 10.53
CA GLU A 320 -3.88 -1.18 10.15
C GLU A 320 -3.89 -2.16 11.33
N GLY A 321 -3.77 -1.66 12.57
CA GLY A 321 -3.75 -2.48 13.79
C GLY A 321 -5.11 -2.62 14.47
N PHE A 322 -5.36 -3.77 15.09
CA PHE A 322 -6.55 -4.04 15.92
C PHE A 322 -6.16 -4.34 17.37
N ASP A 323 -7.06 -4.05 18.31
CA ASP A 323 -6.77 -4.13 19.74
C ASP A 323 -7.35 -5.41 20.37
N ILE A 324 -6.53 -6.09 21.17
CA ILE A 324 -6.93 -7.28 21.94
C ILE A 324 -7.05 -6.92 23.42
N ARG A 325 -8.21 -7.24 23.99
CA ARG A 325 -8.51 -6.99 25.41
C ARG A 325 -7.80 -7.99 26.33
N PRO A 326 -7.20 -7.54 27.44
CA PRO A 326 -6.68 -8.42 28.47
C PRO A 326 -7.76 -9.35 29.04
N GLY A 327 -7.37 -10.56 29.48
CA GLY A 327 -8.28 -11.52 30.10
C GLY A 327 -9.20 -12.26 29.12
N THR A 328 -8.98 -12.14 27.81
CA THR A 328 -9.75 -12.84 26.77
C THR A 328 -8.86 -13.68 25.87
N LYS A 329 -9.41 -14.74 25.29
CA LYS A 329 -8.76 -15.53 24.23
C LYS A 329 -9.32 -15.11 22.87
N SER A 330 -8.48 -14.51 22.03
CA SER A 330 -8.86 -14.13 20.66
C SER A 330 -8.30 -15.13 19.65
N THR A 331 -9.18 -15.66 18.78
CA THR A 331 -8.79 -16.54 17.66
C THR A 331 -8.92 -15.77 16.35
N ILE A 332 -7.82 -15.58 15.63
CA ILE A 332 -7.77 -14.72 14.44
C ILE A 332 -7.48 -15.59 13.22
N GLY A 333 -8.41 -15.61 12.26
CA GLY A 333 -8.23 -16.25 10.95
C GLY A 333 -7.63 -15.28 9.95
N ILE A 334 -6.62 -15.72 9.19
CA ILE A 334 -5.91 -14.88 8.21
C ILE A 334 -6.22 -15.40 6.80
N LYS A 335 -6.65 -14.50 5.91
CA LYS A 335 -6.84 -14.78 4.48
C LYS A 335 -5.94 -13.87 3.66
N GLN A 336 -4.98 -14.45 2.95
CA GLN A 336 -4.14 -13.69 2.03
C GLN A 336 -4.87 -13.48 0.70
N VAL A 337 -4.90 -12.24 0.23
CA VAL A 337 -5.41 -11.87 -1.10
C VAL A 337 -4.29 -11.17 -1.86
N GLY A 338 -3.97 -11.67 -3.04
CA GLY A 338 -2.96 -11.10 -3.94
C GLY A 338 -3.61 -10.61 -5.22
N LEU A 339 -3.13 -9.48 -5.72
CA LEU A 339 -3.44 -9.00 -7.07
C LEU A 339 -2.20 -9.26 -7.92
N LEU A 340 -2.36 -10.10 -8.93
CA LEU A 340 -1.31 -10.38 -9.91
C LEU A 340 -1.72 -9.70 -11.22
N VAL A 341 -0.85 -8.82 -11.72
CA VAL A 341 -1.02 -8.22 -13.04
C VAL A 341 -0.23 -9.10 -14.00
N SER A 342 -0.90 -10.07 -14.62
CA SER A 342 -0.34 -10.83 -15.73
C SER A 342 -0.53 -10.02 -17.00
N GLN A 343 0.55 -9.54 -17.59
CA GLN A 343 0.51 -9.03 -18.96
C GLN A 343 0.53 -10.26 -19.88
N GLU A 344 -0.61 -10.62 -20.47
CA GLU A 344 -0.69 -11.66 -21.51
C GLU A 344 -0.04 -11.16 -22.82
N LEU A 345 1.22 -10.73 -22.80
CA LEU A 345 1.95 -10.37 -24.01
C LEU A 345 2.55 -11.60 -24.72
N GLU A 346 2.68 -12.74 -24.02
CA GLU A 346 3.39 -13.92 -24.58
C GLU A 346 2.50 -15.04 -25.13
N MET A 347 1.22 -15.12 -24.79
CA MET A 347 0.37 -16.23 -25.29
C MET A 347 -0.03 -16.10 -26.76
N LEU A 348 0.07 -14.92 -27.37
CA LEU A 348 -0.23 -14.72 -28.80
C LEU A 348 1.00 -14.88 -29.70
N ALA A 349 2.22 -14.60 -29.21
CA ALA A 349 3.44 -14.76 -30.00
C ALA A 349 3.80 -16.24 -30.23
N GLY A 350 3.54 -17.12 -29.26
CA GLY A 350 3.80 -18.56 -29.38
C GLY A 350 2.81 -19.34 -30.25
N ARG A 351 1.64 -18.77 -30.57
CA ARG A 351 0.62 -19.42 -31.43
C ARG A 351 0.67 -19.01 -32.89
N PHE A 352 1.40 -17.94 -33.24
CA PHE A 352 1.52 -17.44 -34.62
C PHE A 352 2.80 -17.87 -35.34
N LEU A 353 3.81 -18.39 -34.63
CA LEU A 353 5.06 -18.91 -35.23
C LEU A 353 5.08 -20.44 -35.38
N GLY A 354 3.93 -21.09 -35.23
CA GLY A 354 3.75 -22.53 -35.41
C GLY A 354 2.71 -22.85 -36.48
N LEU A 355 2.90 -22.35 -37.70
CA LEU A 355 2.32 -22.87 -38.94
C LEU A 355 3.22 -22.51 -40.12
#